data_AF-A0A7X7SZ41-F1
#
_entry.id   AF-A0A7X7SZ41-F1
#
_cell.length_a   1.000
_cell.length_b   1.000
_cell.length_c   1.000
_cell.angle_alpha   90.00
_cell.angle_beta   90.00
_cell.angle_gamma   90.00
#
_symmetry.space_group_name_H-M   'P 1'
#
loop_
_entity.id
_entity.type
_entity.pdbx_description
1 polymer ?
#
loop_
_entity_poly.entity_id
_entity_poly.type
_entity_poly.pdbx_seq_one_letter_code
_entity_poly.pdbx_strand_id
1 'polypeptide(L)'
;MESITEKIKNFVSKPRSPEELKMELESKLMQITNFKTSLAQIKVDEENTRRSIEKAKSLLSQTPKTLVTNSTLYCEDLLLDIIKDKNGINTNTLNNVKLSNEEVNQIYVELSNSLNQLEIQLANLEASRKNTEQAILECQKEIETIQVEYAEKQKEYDELNLELDLSKQAYQAYQKEYKELMIKQSTEIGKSSIVVVSEAMVPKSPVAPNKTVNIAVAGMCGLLMGILVVFIKQNMSTINVVSHRKAA
;
A
#
# COMPACT_ATOMS: atom_id res chain seq x y z
N MET A 1 21.19 -28.97 6.63
CA MET A 1 19.93 -28.61 7.31
C MET A 1 20.19 -27.89 8.63
N GLU A 2 20.68 -28.59 9.67
CA GLU A 2 20.92 -27.97 11.00
C GLU A 2 21.96 -26.84 10.94
N SER A 3 23.07 -27.06 10.22
CA SER A 3 24.10 -26.03 9.98
C SER A 3 23.60 -24.79 9.20
N ILE A 4 22.68 -24.96 8.25
CA ILE A 4 22.11 -23.84 7.46
C ILE A 4 21.12 -23.04 8.31
N THR A 5 20.31 -23.74 9.11
CA THR A 5 19.37 -23.11 10.05
C THR A 5 20.12 -22.29 11.09
N GLU A 6 21.25 -22.80 11.58
CA GLU A 6 22.12 -22.08 12.51
C GLU A 6 22.79 -20.86 11.86
N LYS A 7 23.21 -20.95 10.59
CA LYS A 7 23.69 -19.80 9.82
C LYS A 7 22.62 -18.71 9.67
N ILE A 8 21.38 -19.07 9.32
CA ILE A 8 20.25 -18.12 9.22
C ILE A 8 19.96 -17.48 10.58
N LYS A 9 19.91 -18.27 11.65
CA LYS A 9 19.70 -17.76 13.01
C LYS A 9 20.81 -16.77 13.41
N ASN A 10 22.06 -17.10 13.15
CA ASN A 10 23.20 -16.22 13.43
C ASN A 10 23.20 -14.96 12.54
N PHE A 11 22.69 -15.06 11.32
CA PHE A 11 22.53 -13.92 10.42
C PHE A 11 21.47 -12.94 10.92
N VAL A 12 20.28 -13.45 11.28
CA VAL A 12 19.17 -12.63 11.80
C VAL A 12 19.46 -12.06 13.19
N SER A 13 20.29 -12.74 14.00
CA SER A 13 20.65 -12.27 15.34
C SER A 13 21.69 -11.14 15.35
N LYS A 14 22.31 -10.83 14.21
CA LYS A 14 23.26 -9.71 14.10
C LYS A 14 22.50 -8.39 13.96
N PRO A 15 23.03 -7.28 14.51
CA PRO A 15 22.46 -5.97 14.26
C PRO A 15 22.47 -5.68 12.76
N ARG A 16 21.45 -4.96 12.29
CA ARG A 16 21.23 -4.64 10.86
C ARG A 16 20.75 -5.86 10.07
N SER A 17 19.83 -6.60 10.67
CA SER A 17 19.08 -7.63 9.94
C SER A 17 18.26 -6.98 8.80
N PRO A 18 17.90 -7.71 7.73
CA PRO A 18 17.11 -7.15 6.64
C PRO A 18 15.81 -6.48 7.11
N GLU A 19 15.15 -7.05 8.12
CA GLU A 19 13.91 -6.51 8.67
C GLU A 19 14.15 -5.20 9.45
N GLU A 20 15.22 -5.11 10.24
CA GLU A 20 15.60 -3.86 10.92
C GLU A 20 15.94 -2.75 9.91
N LEU A 21 16.74 -3.08 8.89
CA LEU A 21 17.12 -2.13 7.84
C LEU A 21 15.91 -1.66 7.05
N LYS A 22 14.93 -2.54 6.80
CA LYS A 22 13.67 -2.17 6.17
C LYS A 22 12.86 -1.20 7.04
N MET A 23 12.72 -1.47 8.34
CA MET A 23 12.02 -0.56 9.26
C MET A 23 12.74 0.79 9.38
N GLU A 24 14.07 0.78 9.43
CA GLU A 24 14.88 2.00 9.43
C GLU A 24 14.66 2.81 8.16
N LEU A 25 14.68 2.15 6.99
CA LEU A 25 14.41 2.76 5.69
C LEU A 25 13.00 3.38 5.63
N GLU A 26 11.97 2.66 6.07
CA GLU A 26 10.60 3.18 6.11
C GLU A 26 10.48 4.42 7.02
N SER A 27 11.11 4.39 8.19
CA SER A 27 11.17 5.54 9.10
C SER A 27 11.86 6.75 8.46
N LYS A 28 12.98 6.54 7.78
CA LYS A 28 13.71 7.61 7.08
C LYS A 28 12.91 8.16 5.90
N LEU A 29 12.21 7.31 5.15
CA LEU A 29 11.31 7.72 4.06
C LEU A 29 10.13 8.56 4.59
N MET A 30 9.63 8.27 5.78
CA MET A 30 8.64 9.12 6.45
C MET A 30 9.25 10.46 6.88
N GLN A 31 10.44 10.45 7.48
CA GLN A 31 11.13 11.66 7.92
C GLN A 31 11.43 12.61 6.76
N ILE A 32 11.95 12.12 5.63
CA ILE A 32 12.20 12.96 4.45
C ILE A 32 10.90 13.53 3.86
N THR A 33 9.80 12.78 3.92
CA THR A 33 8.49 13.26 3.48
C THR A 33 8.01 14.41 4.36
N ASN A 34 8.20 14.30 5.68
CA ASN A 34 7.89 15.37 6.62
C ASN A 34 8.77 16.61 6.36
N PHE A 35 10.07 16.44 6.16
CA PHE A 35 10.97 17.56 5.83
C PHE A 35 10.58 18.25 4.52
N LYS A 36 10.21 17.50 3.48
CA LYS A 36 9.73 18.08 2.21
C LYS A 36 8.44 18.86 2.38
N THR A 37 7.52 18.35 3.21
CA THR A 37 6.27 19.03 3.54
C THR A 37 6.53 20.33 4.30
N SER A 38 7.37 20.29 5.33
CA SER A 38 7.80 21.48 6.07
C SER A 38 8.51 22.48 5.18
N LEU A 39 9.38 22.02 4.27
CA LEU A 39 10.07 22.90 3.31
C LEU A 39 9.08 23.62 2.39
N ALA A 40 8.05 22.91 1.91
CA ALA A 40 7.01 23.52 1.09
C ALA A 40 6.24 24.60 1.87
N GLN A 41 5.89 24.32 3.13
CA GLN A 41 5.23 25.29 4.00
C GLN A 41 6.11 26.51 4.26
N ILE A 42 7.39 26.32 4.62
CA ILE A 42 8.35 27.41 4.83
C ILE A 42 8.46 28.29 3.58
N LYS A 43 8.50 27.70 2.37
CA LYS A 43 8.55 28.48 1.12
C LYS A 43 7.29 29.33 0.90
N VAL A 44 6.12 28.80 1.22
CA VAL A 44 4.86 29.56 1.15
C VAL A 44 4.89 30.71 2.16
N ASP A 45 5.33 30.46 3.38
CA ASP A 45 5.41 31.47 4.44
C ASP A 45 6.47 32.55 4.14
N GLU A 46 7.59 32.17 3.54
CA GLU A 46 8.63 33.09 3.06
C GLU A 46 8.07 34.05 2.01
N GLU A 47 7.38 33.52 1.00
CA GLU A 47 6.73 34.33 -0.05
C GLU A 47 5.66 35.28 0.51
N ASN A 48 4.83 34.79 1.44
CA ASN A 48 3.82 35.62 2.10
C ASN A 48 4.46 36.74 2.94
N THR A 49 5.56 36.44 3.64
CA THR A 49 6.31 37.42 4.44
C THR A 49 6.98 38.45 3.53
N ARG A 50 7.59 38.04 2.41
CA ARG A 50 8.15 38.95 1.40
C ARG A 50 7.09 39.91 0.86
N ARG A 51 5.91 39.43 0.50
CA ARG A 51 4.80 40.28 0.05
C ARG A 51 4.33 41.25 1.13
N SER A 52 4.30 40.81 2.39
CA SER A 52 3.94 41.67 3.53
C SER A 52 4.95 42.78 3.74
N ILE A 53 6.25 42.47 3.61
CA ILE A 53 7.35 43.46 3.65
C ILE A 53 7.20 44.49 2.53
N GLU A 54 6.97 44.06 1.29
CA GLU A 54 6.75 44.97 0.16
C GLU A 54 5.56 45.91 0.40
N LYS A 55 4.45 45.37 0.93
CA LYS A 55 3.29 46.18 1.29
C LYS A 55 3.59 47.16 2.42
N ALA A 56 4.30 46.73 3.47
CA ALA A 56 4.70 47.57 4.59
C ALA A 56 5.64 48.70 4.15
N LYS A 57 6.63 48.41 3.29
CA LYS A 57 7.52 49.42 2.68
C LYS A 57 6.74 50.45 1.86
N SER A 58 5.77 50.00 1.07
CA SER A 58 4.87 50.89 0.32
C SER A 58 4.07 51.82 1.23
N LEU A 59 3.48 51.31 2.31
CA LEU A 59 2.72 52.10 3.29
C LEU A 59 3.61 53.10 4.04
N LEU A 60 4.82 52.69 4.43
CA LEU A 60 5.78 53.53 5.13
C LEU A 60 6.27 54.68 4.24
N SER A 61 6.40 54.46 2.93
CA SER A 61 6.77 55.49 1.96
C SER A 61 5.66 56.53 1.74
N GLN A 62 4.40 56.17 1.99
CA GLN A 62 3.25 57.06 1.89
C GLN A 62 2.93 57.77 3.22
N THR A 63 3.60 57.38 4.31
CA THR A 63 3.33 57.89 5.65
C THR A 63 4.38 58.95 6.03
N PRO A 64 4.00 60.20 6.33
CA PRO A 64 4.95 61.24 6.71
C PRO A 64 5.59 60.92 8.06
N LYS A 65 6.89 61.20 8.21
CA LYS A 65 7.67 60.93 9.42
C LYS A 65 7.31 61.87 10.58
N THR A 66 7.00 63.12 10.28
CA THR A 66 6.57 64.15 11.24
C THR A 66 5.22 64.72 10.82
N LEU A 67 4.39 65.07 11.81
CA LEU A 67 3.16 65.81 11.62
C LEU A 67 3.40 67.26 12.04
N VAL A 68 3.03 68.20 11.18
CA VAL A 68 3.13 69.63 11.51
C VAL A 68 1.87 70.04 12.27
N THR A 69 2.02 70.36 13.56
CA THR A 69 0.94 70.90 14.39
C THR A 69 1.09 72.41 14.46
N ASN A 70 0.01 73.14 14.15
CA ASN A 70 0.00 74.60 14.29
C ASN A 70 -0.49 74.92 15.70
N SER A 71 0.41 75.29 16.61
CA SER A 71 0.04 75.83 17.92
C SER A 71 -0.09 77.35 17.83
N THR A 72 -1.25 77.87 18.22
CA THR A 72 -1.45 79.31 18.39
C THR A 72 -0.95 79.72 19.77
N LEU A 73 -0.26 80.86 19.88
CA LEU A 73 0.29 81.43 21.12
C LEU A 73 -0.75 81.72 22.24
N TYR A 74 -2.02 81.41 22.02
CA TYR A 74 -3.10 81.61 22.98
C TYR A 74 -3.12 80.61 24.15
N CYS A 75 -2.37 79.50 24.08
CA CYS A 75 -2.46 78.44 25.09
C CYS A 75 -1.43 78.53 26.23
N GLU A 76 -0.48 79.46 26.17
CA GLU A 76 0.47 79.67 27.25
C GLU A 76 0.08 80.96 28.00
N ASP A 77 -0.88 80.84 28.93
CA ASP A 77 -1.33 81.94 29.81
C ASP A 77 -0.14 82.59 30.56
N LEU A 78 0.95 81.84 30.71
CA LEU A 78 2.22 82.28 31.29
C LEU A 78 3.06 83.23 30.40
N LEU A 79 2.95 83.14 29.07
CA LEU A 79 3.72 83.99 28.14
C LEU A 79 3.08 85.37 27.96
N LEU A 80 1.76 85.47 28.12
CA LEU A 80 1.02 86.73 27.99
C LEU A 80 1.37 87.75 29.09
N ASP A 81 1.62 87.29 30.33
CA ASP A 81 2.00 88.16 31.45
C ASP A 81 3.41 88.75 31.28
N ILE A 82 4.36 87.97 30.74
CA ILE A 82 5.74 88.43 30.52
C ILE A 82 5.81 89.48 29.40
N ILE A 83 4.96 89.36 28.37
CA ILE A 83 4.93 90.29 27.24
C ILE A 83 4.27 91.62 27.64
N LYS A 84 3.25 91.61 28.52
CA LYS A 84 2.60 92.82 29.05
C LYS A 84 3.53 93.68 29.90
N ASP A 85 4.38 93.06 30.73
CA ASP A 85 5.15 93.80 31.74
C ASP A 85 6.38 94.52 31.18
N LYS A 86 6.93 94.06 30.05
CA LYS A 86 8.19 94.62 29.51
C LYS A 86 8.06 95.53 28.29
N ASN A 87 7.06 95.33 27.42
CA ASN A 87 6.93 96.14 26.21
C ASN A 87 5.44 96.39 25.97
N GLY A 88 4.97 97.64 26.00
CA GLY A 88 3.58 98.03 25.72
C GLY A 88 3.12 97.74 24.28
N ILE A 89 3.16 96.47 23.87
CA ILE A 89 2.82 95.97 22.55
C ILE A 89 1.35 95.60 22.57
N ASN A 90 0.58 96.27 21.71
CA ASN A 90 -0.85 96.02 21.52
C ASN A 90 -1.10 94.54 21.21
N THR A 91 -2.00 93.91 21.98
CA THR A 91 -2.38 92.49 21.93
C THR A 91 -2.95 92.03 20.59
N ASN A 92 -3.16 92.94 19.63
CA ASN A 92 -3.75 92.65 18.32
C ASN A 92 -2.72 92.21 17.25
N THR A 93 -1.42 92.44 17.44
CA THR A 93 -0.38 92.03 16.46
C THR A 93 0.19 90.63 16.71
N LEU A 94 -0.07 90.03 17.88
CA LEU A 94 0.34 88.66 18.21
C LEU A 94 -0.62 87.59 17.67
N ASN A 95 -1.81 87.97 17.20
CA ASN A 95 -2.83 87.06 16.65
C ASN A 95 -2.40 86.31 15.37
N ASN A 96 -1.30 86.72 14.75
CA ASN A 96 -0.84 86.16 13.48
C ASN A 96 0.44 85.30 13.57
N VAL A 97 1.02 85.12 14.77
CA VAL A 97 2.20 84.26 14.93
C VAL A 97 1.73 82.82 15.15
N LYS A 98 1.76 82.02 14.09
CA LYS A 98 1.57 80.57 14.14
C LYS A 98 2.93 79.93 14.47
N LEU A 99 3.00 79.19 15.57
CA LEU A 99 4.12 78.27 15.79
C LEU A 99 3.79 76.97 15.06
N SER A 100 4.67 76.58 14.14
CA SER A 100 4.66 75.23 13.57
C SER A 100 5.56 74.37 14.44
N ASN A 101 4.97 73.43 15.18
CA ASN A 101 5.72 72.40 15.89
C ASN A 101 5.70 71.11 15.07
N GLU A 102 6.81 70.38 15.04
CA GLU A 102 6.87 69.06 14.42
C GLU A 102 6.76 67.98 15.49
N GLU A 103 5.71 67.16 15.41
CA GLU A 103 5.52 66.00 16.27
C GLU A 103 5.82 64.71 15.52
N VAL A 104 6.39 63.73 16.21
CA VAL A 104 6.68 62.41 15.63
C VAL A 104 5.38 61.70 15.30
N ASN A 105 5.26 61.23 14.06
CA ASN A 105 4.11 60.42 13.66
C ASN A 105 4.22 59.01 14.27
N GLN A 106 3.37 58.70 15.26
CA GLN A 106 3.33 57.38 15.90
C GLN A 106 3.02 56.25 14.91
N ILE A 107 2.19 56.50 13.89
CA ILE A 107 1.85 55.52 12.86
C ILE A 107 3.09 55.10 12.06
N TYR A 108 3.99 56.05 11.79
CA TYR A 108 5.25 55.76 11.12
C TYR A 108 6.15 54.86 11.97
N VAL A 109 6.24 55.12 13.28
CA VAL A 109 7.04 54.32 14.21
C VAL A 109 6.48 52.89 14.32
N GLU A 110 5.17 52.74 14.44
CA GLU A 110 4.50 51.43 14.48
C GLU A 110 4.72 50.63 13.19
N LEU A 111 4.55 51.26 12.01
CA LEU A 111 4.82 50.64 10.71
C LEU A 111 6.30 50.24 10.58
N SER A 112 7.22 51.09 11.03
CA SER A 112 8.66 50.78 11.01
C SER A 112 9.01 49.60 11.91
N ASN A 113 8.41 49.51 13.09
CA ASN A 113 8.62 48.38 14.00
C ASN A 113 8.04 47.09 13.41
N SER A 114 6.85 47.15 12.81
CA SER A 114 6.24 46.01 12.13
C SER A 114 7.08 45.52 10.95
N LEU A 115 7.65 46.45 10.16
CA LEU A 115 8.57 46.12 9.07
C LEU A 115 9.82 45.39 9.60
N ASN A 116 10.45 45.90 10.64
CA ASN A 116 11.61 45.26 11.26
C ASN A 116 11.28 43.85 11.76
N GLN A 117 10.10 43.64 12.36
CA GLN A 117 9.65 42.32 12.79
C GLN A 117 9.47 41.35 11.63
N LEU A 118 8.87 41.81 10.52
CA LEU A 118 8.71 41.00 9.30
C LEU A 118 10.06 40.65 8.67
N GLU A 119 11.03 41.56 8.67
CA GLU A 119 12.38 41.29 8.16
C GLU A 119 13.12 40.26 9.02
N ILE A 120 13.00 40.33 10.36
CA ILE A 120 13.51 39.30 11.26
C ILE A 120 12.83 37.96 10.99
N GLN A 121 11.51 37.95 10.81
CA GLN A 121 10.76 36.74 10.49
C GLN A 121 11.22 36.14 9.16
N LEU A 122 11.44 36.96 8.14
CA LEU A 122 11.96 36.51 6.84
C LEU A 122 13.35 35.87 7.00
N ALA A 123 14.26 36.51 7.71
CA ALA A 123 15.59 35.97 7.96
C ALA A 123 15.54 34.61 8.70
N ASN A 124 14.64 34.46 9.68
CA ASN A 124 14.41 33.20 10.37
C ASN A 124 13.88 32.12 9.42
N LEU A 125 12.90 32.45 8.57
CA LEU A 125 12.35 31.53 7.57
C LEU A 125 13.41 31.08 6.56
N GLU A 126 14.25 32.00 6.07
CA GLU A 126 15.36 31.70 5.16
C GLU A 126 16.39 30.76 5.81
N ALA A 127 16.73 31.01 7.08
CA ALA A 127 17.61 30.13 7.84
C ALA A 127 17.00 28.74 8.05
N SER A 128 15.72 28.67 8.43
CA SER A 128 14.96 27.42 8.57
C SER A 128 14.86 26.66 7.24
N ARG A 129 14.66 27.37 6.12
CA ARG A 129 14.64 26.78 4.77
C ARG A 129 15.97 26.10 4.47
N LYS A 130 17.09 26.81 4.65
CA LYS A 130 18.44 26.30 4.40
C LYS A 130 18.77 25.09 5.28
N ASN A 131 18.44 25.15 6.57
CA ASN A 131 18.63 24.04 7.50
C ASN A 131 17.81 22.81 7.09
N THR A 132 16.55 23.01 6.69
CA THR A 132 15.67 21.92 6.23
C THR A 132 16.16 21.32 4.91
N GLU A 133 16.62 22.15 3.97
CA GLU A 133 17.23 21.69 2.72
C GLU A 133 18.48 20.83 2.97
N GLN A 134 19.33 21.25 3.91
CA GLN A 134 20.49 20.45 4.32
C GLN A 134 20.09 19.13 4.97
N ALA A 135 19.12 19.15 5.90
CA ALA A 135 18.60 17.94 6.54
C ALA A 135 18.00 16.95 5.52
N ILE A 136 17.34 17.45 4.46
CA ILE A 136 16.86 16.62 3.36
C ILE A 136 18.04 15.95 2.63
N LEU A 137 19.09 16.70 2.29
CA LEU A 137 20.26 16.14 1.60
C LEU A 137 20.98 15.09 2.43
N GLU A 138 21.13 15.31 3.74
CA GLU A 138 21.72 14.36 4.67
C GLU A 138 20.86 13.10 4.78
N CYS A 139 19.54 13.26 4.97
CA CYS A 139 18.60 12.15 5.03
C CYS A 139 18.56 11.34 3.72
N GLN A 140 18.68 11.99 2.56
CA GLN A 140 18.76 11.31 1.26
C GLN A 140 20.00 10.41 1.16
N LYS A 141 21.17 10.90 1.61
CA LYS A 141 22.40 10.10 1.61
C LYS A 141 22.31 8.91 2.56
N GLU A 142 21.70 9.10 3.73
CA GLU A 142 21.44 8.02 4.68
C GLU A 142 20.49 6.96 4.07
N ILE A 143 19.40 7.40 3.45
CA ILE A 143 18.46 6.51 2.75
C ILE A 143 19.18 5.70 1.67
N GLU A 144 20.00 6.34 0.84
CA GLU A 144 20.76 5.65 -0.21
C GLU A 144 21.71 4.59 0.38
N THR A 145 22.41 4.94 1.46
CA THR A 145 23.31 4.01 2.16
C THR A 145 22.55 2.81 2.72
N ILE A 146 21.43 3.06 3.40
CA ILE A 146 20.57 2.02 3.98
C ILE A 146 19.95 1.15 2.89
N GLN A 147 19.54 1.72 1.75
CA GLN A 147 18.99 0.97 0.62
C GLN A 147 19.99 -0.01 0.02
N VAL A 148 21.24 0.42 -0.16
CA VAL A 148 22.32 -0.45 -0.64
C VAL A 148 22.58 -1.57 0.35
N GLU A 149 22.74 -1.24 1.64
CA GLU A 149 22.98 -2.21 2.70
C GLU A 149 21.82 -3.21 2.85
N TYR A 150 20.57 -2.73 2.77
CA TYR A 150 19.37 -3.55 2.78
C TYR A 150 19.35 -4.52 1.59
N ALA A 151 19.63 -4.04 0.37
CA ALA A 151 19.62 -4.88 -0.82
C ALA A 151 20.68 -6.00 -0.74
N GLU A 152 21.88 -5.69 -0.27
CA GLU A 152 22.94 -6.68 -0.06
C GLU A 152 22.55 -7.72 0.99
N LYS A 153 22.02 -7.27 2.13
CA LYS A 153 21.62 -8.17 3.23
C LYS A 153 20.40 -9.00 2.89
N GLN A 154 19.43 -8.43 2.18
CA GLN A 154 18.26 -9.15 1.69
C GLN A 154 18.67 -10.24 0.71
N LYS A 155 19.58 -9.96 -0.22
CA LYS A 155 20.11 -10.96 -1.15
C LYS A 155 20.81 -12.10 -0.41
N GLU A 156 21.69 -11.80 0.54
CA GLU A 156 22.37 -12.82 1.36
C GLU A 156 21.36 -13.70 2.12
N TYR A 157 20.31 -13.07 2.66
CA TYR A 157 19.23 -13.77 3.34
C TYR A 157 18.41 -14.69 2.41
N ASP A 158 18.08 -14.20 1.22
CA ASP A 158 17.32 -14.95 0.22
C ASP A 158 18.12 -16.15 -0.31
N GLU A 159 19.43 -16.00 -0.52
CA GLU A 159 20.34 -17.08 -0.89
C GLU A 159 20.38 -18.18 0.18
N LEU A 160 20.49 -17.80 1.47
CA LEU A 160 20.47 -18.76 2.58
C LEU A 160 19.12 -19.50 2.70
N ASN A 161 18.01 -18.79 2.51
CA ASN A 161 16.68 -19.40 2.51
C ASN A 161 16.48 -20.36 1.33
N LEU A 162 16.98 -19.99 0.14
CA LEU A 162 16.96 -20.86 -1.02
C LEU A 162 17.78 -22.13 -0.77
N GLU A 163 18.98 -22.00 -0.20
CA GLU A 163 19.81 -23.15 0.17
C GLU A 163 19.11 -24.07 1.19
N LEU A 164 18.45 -23.48 2.19
CA LEU A 164 17.66 -24.22 3.17
C LEU A 164 16.50 -24.97 2.52
N ASP A 165 15.75 -24.31 1.63
CA ASP A 165 14.60 -24.89 0.95
C ASP A 165 15.02 -26.03 0.02
N LEU A 166 16.07 -25.84 -0.78
CA LEU A 166 16.65 -26.90 -1.62
C LEU A 166 17.14 -28.08 -0.77
N SER A 167 17.81 -27.83 0.35
CA SER A 167 18.26 -28.89 1.27
C SER A 167 17.07 -29.66 1.87
N LYS A 168 15.98 -28.96 2.18
CA LYS A 168 14.74 -29.55 2.69
C LYS A 168 14.04 -30.40 1.64
N GLN A 169 13.92 -29.91 0.41
CA GLN A 169 13.34 -30.64 -0.71
C GLN A 169 14.16 -31.90 -1.03
N ALA A 170 15.48 -31.79 -1.09
CA ALA A 170 16.38 -32.92 -1.32
C ALA A 170 16.25 -33.99 -0.23
N TYR A 171 16.18 -33.58 1.04
CA TYR A 171 15.96 -34.50 2.16
C TYR A 171 14.61 -35.22 2.06
N GLN A 172 13.54 -34.50 1.73
CA GLN A 172 12.21 -35.07 1.55
C GLN A 172 12.16 -36.05 0.36
N ALA A 173 12.80 -35.71 -0.75
CA ALA A 173 12.92 -36.59 -1.91
C ALA A 173 13.67 -37.88 -1.56
N TYR A 174 14.81 -37.76 -0.86
CA TYR A 174 15.58 -38.91 -0.41
C TYR A 174 14.78 -39.81 0.54
N GLN A 175 14.07 -39.23 1.53
CA GLN A 175 13.20 -39.99 2.42
C GLN A 175 12.10 -40.73 1.66
N LYS A 176 11.52 -40.10 0.64
CA LYS A 176 10.46 -40.70 -0.18
C LYS A 176 11.02 -41.89 -0.97
N GLU A 177 12.13 -41.69 -1.67
CA GLU A 177 12.79 -42.73 -2.45
C GLU A 177 13.24 -43.91 -1.56
N TYR A 178 13.81 -43.62 -0.39
CA TYR A 178 14.15 -44.65 0.61
C TYR A 178 12.94 -45.49 1.02
N LYS A 179 11.80 -44.86 1.32
CA LYS A 179 10.56 -45.57 1.67
C LYS A 179 10.04 -46.41 0.51
N GLU A 180 10.09 -45.89 -0.72
CA GLU A 180 9.70 -46.64 -1.92
C GLU A 180 10.59 -47.87 -2.14
N LEU A 181 11.91 -47.75 -1.97
CA LEU A 181 12.83 -48.87 -2.06
C LEU A 181 12.59 -49.93 -0.98
N MET A 182 12.32 -49.52 0.27
CA MET A 182 11.98 -50.45 1.36
C MET A 182 10.69 -51.22 1.08
N ILE A 183 9.67 -50.55 0.52
CA ILE A 183 8.43 -51.21 0.09
C ILE A 183 8.71 -52.19 -1.07
N LYS A 184 9.51 -51.80 -2.07
CA LYS A 184 9.87 -52.70 -3.18
C LYS A 184 10.61 -53.94 -2.69
N GLN A 185 11.64 -53.78 -1.85
CA GLN A 185 12.40 -54.90 -1.29
C GLN A 185 11.50 -55.85 -0.48
N SER A 186 10.62 -55.32 0.37
CA SER A 186 9.68 -56.17 1.12
C SER A 186 8.68 -56.89 0.23
N THR A 187 8.21 -56.27 -0.88
CA THR A 187 7.37 -56.97 -1.86
C THR A 187 8.13 -58.04 -2.65
N GLU A 188 9.41 -57.85 -2.97
CA GLU A 188 10.24 -58.86 -3.63
C GLU A 188 10.54 -60.05 -2.71
N ILE A 189 10.83 -59.81 -1.44
CA ILE A 189 10.98 -60.86 -0.41
C ILE A 189 9.65 -61.61 -0.22
N GLY A 190 8.53 -60.88 -0.17
CA GLY A 190 7.20 -61.48 -0.12
C GLY A 190 6.90 -62.37 -1.33
N LYS A 191 7.39 -62.01 -2.53
CA LYS A 191 7.26 -62.82 -3.75
C LYS A 191 8.14 -64.08 -3.74
N SER A 192 9.35 -64.04 -3.18
CA SER A 192 10.20 -65.24 -3.06
C SER A 192 9.70 -66.21 -1.97
N SER A 193 8.93 -65.71 -1.01
CA SER A 193 8.23 -66.51 0.02
C SER A 193 6.80 -66.92 -0.39
N ILE A 194 6.44 -66.84 -1.67
CA ILE A 194 5.22 -67.49 -2.17
C ILE A 194 5.56 -68.95 -2.44
N VAL A 195 5.36 -69.80 -1.43
CA VAL A 195 5.36 -71.25 -1.61
C VAL A 195 4.08 -71.61 -2.36
N VAL A 196 4.19 -72.12 -3.59
CA VAL A 196 3.05 -72.64 -4.35
C VAL A 196 2.52 -73.88 -3.61
N VAL A 197 1.44 -73.70 -2.85
CA VAL A 197 0.82 -74.80 -2.07
C VAL A 197 0.10 -75.78 -2.99
N SER A 198 -0.43 -75.32 -4.14
CA SER A 198 -1.01 -76.17 -5.18
C SER A 198 -1.11 -75.45 -6.52
N GLU A 199 -0.79 -76.13 -7.62
CA GLU A 199 -1.01 -75.62 -8.97
C GLU A 199 -2.51 -75.39 -9.24
N ALA A 200 -2.82 -74.37 -10.05
CA ALA A 200 -4.18 -74.04 -10.42
C ALA A 200 -4.81 -75.17 -11.26
N MET A 201 -5.91 -75.76 -10.79
CA MET A 201 -6.66 -76.75 -11.56
C MET A 201 -7.30 -76.10 -12.80
N VAL A 202 -6.94 -76.58 -13.98
CA VAL A 202 -7.63 -76.20 -15.22
C VAL A 202 -9.10 -76.67 -15.19
N PRO A 203 -10.06 -75.81 -15.54
CA PRO A 203 -11.48 -76.20 -15.53
C PRO A 203 -11.73 -77.24 -16.63
N LYS A 204 -12.08 -78.46 -16.23
CA LYS A 204 -12.32 -79.59 -17.16
C LYS A 204 -13.60 -79.46 -17.99
N SER A 205 -14.50 -78.55 -17.61
CA SER A 205 -15.75 -78.32 -18.31
C SER A 205 -16.05 -76.82 -18.39
N PRO A 206 -16.49 -76.32 -19.55
CA PRO A 206 -16.87 -74.92 -19.72
C PRO A 206 -18.06 -74.57 -18.83
N VAL A 207 -17.99 -73.43 -18.14
CA VAL A 207 -19.04 -72.95 -17.22
C VAL A 207 -20.25 -72.37 -17.97
N ALA A 208 -20.13 -72.10 -19.28
CA ALA A 208 -21.22 -71.67 -20.16
C ALA A 208 -20.88 -71.89 -21.65
N PRO A 209 -21.86 -72.01 -22.58
CA PRO A 209 -23.33 -72.09 -22.39
C PRO A 209 -23.86 -73.53 -22.30
N ASN A 210 -24.94 -73.73 -21.52
CA ASN A 210 -25.64 -75.02 -21.38
C ASN A 210 -26.48 -75.34 -22.62
N LYS A 211 -25.85 -75.98 -23.61
CA LYS A 211 -26.46 -76.28 -24.92
C LYS A 211 -27.75 -77.10 -24.81
N THR A 212 -27.83 -78.00 -23.83
CA THR A 212 -29.02 -78.84 -23.60
C THR A 212 -30.24 -78.03 -23.20
N VAL A 213 -30.08 -77.11 -22.25
CA VAL A 213 -31.16 -76.21 -21.79
C VAL A 213 -31.62 -75.29 -22.93
N ASN A 214 -30.67 -74.73 -23.69
CA ASN A 214 -31.01 -73.84 -24.80
C ASN A 214 -31.81 -74.55 -25.91
N ILE A 215 -31.45 -75.80 -26.24
CA ILE A 215 -32.18 -76.61 -27.23
C ILE A 215 -33.58 -76.95 -26.71
N ALA A 216 -33.71 -77.32 -25.43
CA ALA A 216 -35.01 -77.64 -24.84
C ALA A 216 -35.97 -76.43 -24.87
N VAL A 217 -35.49 -75.24 -24.51
CA VAL A 217 -36.28 -74.00 -24.56
C VAL A 217 -36.66 -73.64 -26.00
N ALA A 218 -35.72 -73.75 -26.96
CA ALA A 218 -36.00 -73.47 -28.36
C ALA A 218 -37.07 -74.40 -28.94
N GLY A 219 -37.02 -75.70 -28.63
CA GLY A 219 -38.02 -76.67 -29.04
C GLY A 219 -39.41 -76.36 -28.49
N MET A 220 -39.50 -76.01 -27.20
CA MET A 220 -40.79 -75.67 -26.57
C MET A 220 -41.39 -74.39 -27.15
N CYS A 221 -40.58 -73.35 -27.37
CA CYS A 221 -41.02 -72.13 -28.03
C CYS A 221 -41.51 -72.39 -29.47
N GLY A 222 -40.81 -73.24 -30.25
CA GLY A 222 -41.22 -73.59 -31.60
C GLY A 222 -42.56 -74.33 -31.65
N LEU A 223 -42.81 -75.23 -30.69
CA LEU A 223 -44.07 -75.97 -30.57
C LEU A 223 -45.23 -75.02 -30.24
N LEU A 224 -45.03 -74.08 -29.30
CA LEU A 224 -46.01 -73.04 -28.97
C LEU A 224 -46.34 -72.15 -30.18
N MET A 225 -45.33 -71.73 -30.93
CA MET A 225 -45.51 -70.95 -32.17
C MET A 225 -46.32 -71.74 -33.22
N GLY A 226 -46.05 -73.03 -33.37
CA GLY A 226 -46.75 -73.90 -34.31
C GLY A 226 -48.25 -74.03 -34.00
N ILE A 227 -48.59 -74.19 -32.72
CA ILE A 227 -49.99 -74.22 -32.27
C ILE A 227 -50.70 -72.90 -32.61
N LEU A 228 -50.04 -71.75 -32.37
CA LEU A 228 -50.58 -70.43 -32.68
C LEU A 228 -50.95 -70.29 -34.17
N VAL A 229 -50.07 -70.74 -35.07
CA VAL A 229 -50.30 -70.68 -36.52
C VAL A 229 -51.51 -71.53 -36.94
N VAL A 230 -51.69 -72.71 -36.35
CA VAL A 230 -52.86 -73.57 -36.63
C VAL A 230 -54.16 -72.88 -36.20
N PHE A 231 -54.19 -72.25 -35.03
CA PHE A 231 -55.36 -71.49 -34.56
C PHE A 231 -55.69 -70.31 -35.48
N ILE A 232 -54.69 -69.54 -35.92
CA ILE A 232 -54.89 -68.43 -36.86
C ILE A 232 -55.49 -68.94 -38.17
N LYS A 233 -54.93 -70.03 -38.74
CA LYS A 233 -55.42 -70.61 -39.99
C LYS A 233 -56.85 -71.15 -39.87
N GLN A 234 -57.18 -71.80 -38.76
CA GLN A 234 -58.53 -72.31 -38.49
C GLN A 234 -59.55 -71.18 -38.29
N ASN A 235 -59.16 -70.08 -37.62
CA ASN A 235 -60.05 -68.94 -37.46
C ASN A 235 -60.35 -68.27 -38.82
N MET A 236 -59.33 -68.10 -39.67
CA MET A 236 -59.51 -67.57 -41.02
C MET A 236 -60.42 -68.46 -41.89
N SER A 237 -60.29 -69.79 -41.82
CA SER A 237 -61.17 -70.70 -42.56
C SER A 237 -62.61 -70.68 -42.03
N THR A 238 -62.80 -70.57 -40.71
CA THR A 238 -64.12 -70.52 -40.08
C THR A 238 -64.87 -69.22 -40.43
N ILE A 239 -64.17 -68.09 -40.50
CA ILE A 239 -64.76 -66.79 -40.92
C ILE A 239 -65.29 -66.87 -42.37
N ASN A 240 -64.57 -67.55 -43.27
CA ASN A 240 -64.99 -67.73 -44.66
C ASN A 240 -66.24 -68.62 -44.82
N VAL A 241 -66.52 -69.53 -43.88
CA VAL A 241 -67.73 -70.39 -43.94
C VAL A 241 -68.97 -69.65 -43.42
N VAL A 242 -68.81 -68.68 -42.52
CA VAL A 242 -69.92 -67.87 -41.98
C VAL A 242 -70.35 -66.76 -42.97
N SER A 243 -69.45 -66.22 -43.78
CA SER A 243 -69.80 -65.21 -44.80
C SER A 243 -70.73 -65.76 -45.89
N HIS A 244 -70.64 -67.06 -46.20
CA HIS A 244 -71.53 -67.72 -47.18
C HIS A 244 -72.90 -68.16 -46.63
N ARG A 245 -73.16 -68.08 -45.31
CA ARG A 245 -74.49 -68.33 -44.73
C ARG A 245 -75.31 -67.06 -44.43
N LYS A 246 -74.72 -65.87 -44.61
CA LYS A 246 -75.40 -64.56 -44.42
C LYS A 246 -75.71 -63.81 -45.73
N ALA A 247 -75.52 -64.45 -46.88
CA ALA A 247 -75.96 -63.98 -48.19
C ALA A 247 -76.95 -65.00 -48.79
N ALA A 248 -78.11 -65.10 -48.15
CA ALA A 248 -79.39 -65.46 -48.76
C ALA A 248 -80.29 -64.22 -48.65
#